data_AF-A0A535RIG0-F1
#
_entry.id   AF-A0A535RIG0-F1
#
_cell.length_a   1.000
_cell.length_b   1.000
_cell.length_c   1.000
_cell.angle_alpha   90.00
_cell.angle_beta   90.00
_cell.angle_gamma   90.00
#
_symmetry.space_group_name_H-M   'P 1'
#
loop_
_entity.id
_entity.type
_entity.pdbx_description
1 polymer ?
#
loop_
_entity_poly.entity_id
_entity_poly.type
_entity_poly.pdbx_seq_one_letter_code
_entity_poly.pdbx_strand_id
1 'polypeptide(L)'
;MKRLTAALGLAGLGAVLTVAGLALDAFLHARDPTLIHREGLLTLSNPGHLLLVVGTGTTVAAIALALLLLPVARVVRFTAVGLIVAVSLSSAGVIAWAARAEVRQQAAAKVAAQDQLVRGSGPTGSASAGILTHVHGVADPSKATPAERAAAQLLLEQTRLGTQRYQELSAALADGYRAVTPTDQPIVHYVNPAYLVNGDTLNPERPEALVYGNGAKGSILLAAMYIAHRIGQAGPDIGGPLTLWHSHSNLCFSARTNIIDGFTDPDGNCPTGSFNAGTPEMLHVWVVDNPDGAFSTDMNPQALVRYLQLGSTG
;
A
#
# COMPACT_ATOMS: atom_id res chain seq x y z
N MET A 1 -21.72 50.30 5.04
CA MET A 1 -22.53 49.28 5.75
C MET A 1 -23.32 48.39 4.79
N LYS A 2 -24.27 48.90 3.98
CA LYS A 2 -25.08 48.07 3.04
C LYS A 2 -24.29 47.06 2.18
N ARG A 3 -23.16 47.49 1.60
CA ARG A 3 -22.30 46.61 0.77
C ARG A 3 -21.60 45.50 1.56
N LEU A 4 -21.23 45.77 2.81
CA LEU A 4 -20.61 44.78 3.70
C LEU A 4 -21.62 43.72 4.12
N THR A 5 -22.84 44.15 4.48
CA THR A 5 -23.95 43.24 4.82
C THR A 5 -24.29 42.33 3.64
N ALA A 6 -24.31 42.87 2.42
CA ALA A 6 -24.52 42.07 1.20
C ALA A 6 -23.39 41.03 0.97
N ALA A 7 -22.13 41.42 1.17
CA ALA A 7 -20.99 40.50 1.05
C ALA A 7 -21.04 39.37 2.09
N LEU A 8 -21.37 39.68 3.35
CA LEU A 8 -21.54 38.66 4.39
C LEU A 8 -22.74 37.74 4.13
N GLY A 9 -23.85 38.28 3.60
CA GLY A 9 -24.99 37.48 3.17
C GLY A 9 -24.64 36.49 2.05
N LEU A 10 -23.83 36.94 1.08
CA LEU A 10 -23.34 36.08 0.00
C LEU A 10 -22.39 34.99 0.51
N ALA A 11 -21.55 35.29 1.52
CA ALA A 11 -20.71 34.29 2.18
C ALA A 11 -21.54 33.23 2.89
N GLY A 12 -22.62 33.64 3.58
CA GLY A 12 -23.57 32.71 4.20
C GLY A 12 -24.26 31.81 3.19
N LEU A 13 -24.72 32.37 2.06
CA LEU A 13 -25.32 31.58 0.97
C LEU A 13 -24.32 30.57 0.39
N GLY A 14 -23.07 30.98 0.17
CA GLY A 14 -22.01 30.08 -0.29
C GLY A 14 -21.79 28.91 0.68
N ALA A 15 -21.74 29.17 1.99
CA ALA A 15 -21.55 28.13 3.00
C ALA A 15 -22.72 27.12 3.03
N VAL A 16 -23.95 27.60 2.86
CA VAL A 16 -25.14 26.74 2.76
C VAL A 16 -25.04 25.83 1.53
N LEU A 17 -24.60 26.36 0.38
CA LEU A 17 -24.40 25.56 -0.83
C LEU A 17 -23.30 24.51 -0.66
N THR A 18 -22.20 24.83 0.03
CA THR A 18 -21.14 23.86 0.34
C THR A 18 -21.66 22.70 1.18
N VAL A 19 -22.40 23.00 2.26
CA VAL A 19 -22.96 21.95 3.14
C VAL A 19 -24.01 21.12 2.41
N ALA A 20 -24.87 21.76 1.60
CA ALA A 20 -25.83 21.06 0.76
C ALA A 20 -25.14 20.15 -0.26
N GLY A 21 -24.03 20.59 -0.85
CA GLY A 21 -23.19 19.79 -1.74
C GLY A 21 -22.64 18.53 -1.06
N LEU A 22 -22.06 18.68 0.13
CA LEU A 22 -21.56 17.54 0.93
C LEU A 22 -22.67 16.56 1.30
N ALA A 23 -23.83 17.06 1.73
CA ALA A 23 -24.96 16.22 2.10
C ALA A 23 -25.53 15.46 0.90
N LEU A 24 -25.64 16.12 -0.26
CA LEU A 24 -26.09 15.50 -1.51
C LEU A 24 -25.09 14.45 -1.99
N ASP A 25 -23.80 14.75 -1.94
CA ASP A 25 -22.75 13.81 -2.32
C ASP A 25 -22.76 12.54 -1.46
N ALA A 26 -22.80 12.70 -0.12
CA ALA A 26 -22.91 11.59 0.81
C ALA A 26 -24.18 10.75 0.56
N PHE A 27 -25.30 11.40 0.23
CA PHE A 27 -26.55 10.72 -0.10
C PHE A 27 -26.49 9.93 -1.40
N LEU A 28 -25.84 10.48 -2.44
CA LEU A 28 -25.64 9.79 -3.71
C LEU A 28 -24.77 8.55 -3.52
N HIS A 29 -23.65 8.67 -2.82
CA HIS A 29 -22.77 7.54 -2.49
C HIS A 29 -23.44 6.49 -1.59
N ALA A 30 -24.32 6.90 -0.67
CA ALA A 30 -25.09 5.96 0.14
C ALA A 30 -26.11 5.17 -0.68
N ARG A 31 -26.65 5.75 -1.76
CA ARG A 31 -27.61 5.08 -2.66
C ARG A 31 -26.93 4.20 -3.70
N ASP A 32 -25.78 4.63 -4.19
CA ASP A 32 -25.00 3.88 -5.16
C ASP A 32 -23.50 3.90 -4.80
N PRO A 33 -23.05 2.91 -4.02
CA PRO A 33 -21.64 2.80 -3.64
C PRO A 33 -20.70 2.68 -4.85
N THR A 34 -21.18 2.25 -6.02
CA THR A 34 -20.36 2.09 -7.23
C THR A 34 -19.99 3.42 -7.89
N LEU A 35 -20.60 4.54 -7.46
CA LEU A 35 -20.20 5.90 -7.86
C LEU A 35 -18.70 6.16 -7.62
N ILE A 36 -18.13 5.58 -6.57
CA ILE A 36 -16.70 5.73 -6.23
C ILE A 36 -15.76 5.22 -7.32
N HIS A 37 -16.24 4.35 -8.21
CA HIS A 37 -15.46 3.79 -9.32
C HIS A 37 -15.69 4.52 -10.65
N ARG A 38 -16.69 5.39 -10.73
CA ARG A 38 -17.12 6.06 -11.97
C ARG A 38 -16.89 7.56 -11.95
N GLU A 39 -16.67 8.13 -10.77
CA GLU A 39 -16.50 9.56 -10.56
C GLU A 39 -15.11 9.82 -9.99
N GLY A 40 -14.46 10.89 -10.46
CA GLY A 40 -13.20 11.36 -9.87
C GLY A 40 -13.43 12.25 -8.66
N LEU A 41 -12.37 12.52 -7.90
CA LEU A 41 -12.33 13.31 -6.65
C LEU A 41 -13.23 14.56 -6.60
N LEU A 42 -13.40 15.31 -7.71
CA LEU A 42 -14.32 16.46 -7.84
C LEU A 42 -14.87 16.60 -9.27
N THR A 43 -15.61 15.61 -9.76
CA THR A 43 -16.28 15.74 -11.07
C THR A 43 -17.47 16.70 -11.03
N LEU A 44 -17.54 17.66 -11.95
CA LEU A 44 -18.66 18.61 -12.05
C LEU A 44 -19.95 17.98 -12.60
N SER A 45 -19.91 16.73 -13.07
CA SER A 45 -21.10 15.97 -13.45
C SER A 45 -21.91 15.48 -12.25
N ASN A 46 -21.26 15.33 -11.09
CA ASN A 46 -21.94 15.03 -9.83
C ASN A 46 -22.49 16.35 -9.25
N PRO A 47 -23.81 16.45 -9.01
CA PRO A 47 -24.42 17.68 -8.52
C PRO A 47 -23.96 18.06 -7.10
N GLY A 48 -23.58 17.09 -6.27
CA GLY A 48 -22.98 17.32 -4.94
C GLY A 48 -21.62 18.00 -5.03
N HIS A 49 -20.72 17.49 -5.87
CA HIS A 49 -19.42 18.12 -6.15
C HIS A 49 -19.55 19.52 -6.75
N LEU A 50 -20.47 19.72 -7.69
CA LEU A 50 -20.70 21.03 -8.29
C LEU A 50 -21.12 22.07 -7.23
N LEU A 51 -22.08 21.71 -6.37
CA LEU A 51 -22.54 22.57 -5.28
C LEU A 51 -21.42 22.86 -4.28
N LEU A 52 -20.60 21.86 -3.96
CA LEU A 52 -19.43 21.99 -3.10
C LEU A 52 -18.45 23.04 -3.65
N VAL A 53 -18.06 22.92 -4.92
CA VAL A 53 -17.10 23.82 -5.57
C VAL A 53 -17.65 25.23 -5.69
N VAL A 54 -18.89 25.38 -6.15
CA VAL A 54 -19.54 26.68 -6.33
C VAL A 54 -19.75 27.37 -4.98
N GLY A 55 -20.24 26.64 -3.97
CA GLY A 55 -20.45 27.16 -2.62
C GLY A 55 -19.16 27.63 -1.97
N THR A 56 -18.10 26.83 -2.09
CA THR A 56 -16.79 27.16 -1.50
C THR A 56 -16.17 28.36 -2.19
N GLY A 57 -16.18 28.40 -3.52
CA GLY A 57 -15.68 29.54 -4.29
C GLY A 57 -16.44 30.84 -3.98
N THR A 58 -17.77 30.76 -3.89
CA THR A 58 -18.62 31.90 -3.54
C THR A 58 -18.33 32.41 -2.13
N THR A 59 -18.16 31.51 -1.17
CA THR A 59 -17.83 31.85 0.23
C THR A 59 -16.50 32.57 0.31
N VAL A 60 -15.46 32.03 -0.33
CA VAL A 60 -14.11 32.61 -0.33
C VAL A 60 -14.11 34.00 -0.97
N ALA A 61 -14.74 34.16 -2.14
CA ALA A 61 -14.82 35.44 -2.84
C ALA A 61 -15.61 36.49 -2.03
N ALA A 62 -16.71 36.09 -1.41
CA ALA A 62 -17.55 36.97 -0.59
C ALA A 62 -16.86 37.41 0.70
N ILE A 63 -16.10 36.51 1.37
CA ILE A 63 -15.27 36.85 2.53
C ILE A 63 -14.14 37.81 2.13
N ALA A 64 -13.44 37.54 1.02
CA ALA A 64 -12.40 38.44 0.52
C ALA A 64 -12.97 39.84 0.22
N LEU A 65 -14.14 39.92 -0.41
CA LEU A 65 -14.83 41.19 -0.64
C LEU A 65 -15.25 41.88 0.66
N ALA A 66 -15.76 41.13 1.65
CA ALA A 66 -16.13 41.68 2.95
C ALA A 66 -14.91 42.30 3.67
N LEU A 67 -13.75 41.63 3.63
CA LEU A 67 -12.50 42.13 4.21
C LEU A 67 -12.02 43.43 3.55
N LEU A 68 -12.17 43.56 2.22
CA LEU A 68 -11.85 44.81 1.51
C LEU A 68 -12.75 45.98 1.91
N LEU A 69 -13.99 45.69 2.34
CA LEU A 69 -15.00 46.68 2.72
C LEU A 69 -14.95 47.08 4.21
N LEU A 70 -14.21 46.37 5.06
CA LEU A 70 -14.05 46.71 6.49
C LEU A 70 -13.28 48.03 6.67
N PRO A 71 -13.60 48.88 7.66
CA PRO A 71 -12.92 50.16 7.89
C PRO A 71 -11.57 50.02 8.63
N VAL A 72 -10.74 49.04 8.28
CA VAL A 72 -9.41 48.79 8.88
C VAL A 72 -8.27 49.33 8.00
N ALA A 73 -7.03 49.37 8.51
CA ALA A 73 -5.88 49.84 7.75
C ALA A 73 -5.70 49.07 6.42
N ARG A 74 -5.33 49.76 5.33
CA ARG A 74 -5.19 49.16 3.99
C ARG A 74 -4.26 47.95 3.98
N VAL A 75 -3.14 48.02 4.70
CA VAL A 75 -2.16 46.93 4.82
C VAL A 75 -2.84 45.66 5.33
N VAL A 76 -3.66 45.76 6.38
CA VAL A 76 -4.38 44.61 6.98
C VAL A 76 -5.37 43.98 6.00
N ARG A 77 -6.04 44.79 5.16
CA ARG A 77 -6.99 44.26 4.15
C ARG A 77 -6.27 43.47 3.06
N PHE A 78 -5.20 44.04 2.51
CA PHE A 78 -4.46 43.42 1.43
C PHE A 78 -3.67 42.20 1.90
N THR A 79 -3.13 42.19 3.13
CA THR A 79 -2.48 40.99 3.68
C THR A 79 -3.48 39.86 3.92
N ALA A 80 -4.65 40.15 4.49
CA ALA A 80 -5.68 39.13 4.72
C ALA A 80 -6.22 38.52 3.42
N VAL A 81 -6.47 39.36 2.40
CA VAL A 81 -6.88 38.88 1.07
C VAL A 81 -5.76 38.08 0.40
N GLY A 82 -4.51 38.54 0.50
CA GLY A 82 -3.34 37.82 -0.03
C GLY A 82 -3.18 36.43 0.57
N LEU A 83 -3.39 36.28 1.88
CA LEU A 83 -3.35 34.98 2.56
C LEU A 83 -4.47 34.05 2.08
N ILE A 84 -5.70 34.57 1.93
CA ILE A 84 -6.83 33.78 1.41
C ILE A 84 -6.55 33.30 -0.02
N VAL A 85 -6.02 34.17 -0.87
CA VAL A 85 -5.65 33.81 -2.25
C VAL A 85 -4.54 32.76 -2.27
N ALA A 86 -3.50 32.93 -1.43
CA ALA A 86 -2.41 31.97 -1.33
C ALA A 86 -2.90 30.59 -0.89
N VAL A 87 -3.69 30.52 0.18
CA VAL A 87 -4.29 29.25 0.65
C VAL A 87 -5.18 28.63 -0.42
N SER A 88 -6.02 29.42 -1.10
CA SER A 88 -6.91 28.92 -2.16
C SER A 88 -6.14 28.33 -3.34
N LEU A 89 -5.05 29.00 -3.77
CA LEU A 89 -4.19 28.52 -4.85
C LEU A 89 -3.42 27.26 -4.45
N SER A 90 -2.91 27.20 -3.22
CA SER A 90 -2.25 26.01 -2.69
C SER A 90 -3.21 24.81 -2.64
N SER A 91 -4.42 25.00 -2.12
CA SER A 91 -5.45 23.95 -2.08
C SER A 91 -5.84 23.49 -3.49
N ALA A 92 -6.02 24.41 -4.44
CA ALA A 92 -6.28 24.05 -5.83
C ALA A 92 -5.12 23.26 -6.47
N GLY A 93 -3.88 23.58 -6.13
CA GLY A 93 -2.69 22.85 -6.55
C GLY A 93 -2.66 21.41 -6.03
N VAL A 94 -2.99 21.21 -4.75
CA VAL A 94 -3.08 19.87 -4.12
C VAL A 94 -4.19 19.04 -4.75
N ILE A 95 -5.38 19.63 -4.96
CA ILE A 95 -6.51 18.96 -5.61
C ILE A 95 -6.14 18.57 -7.05
N ALA A 96 -5.50 19.47 -7.81
CA ALA A 96 -5.07 19.17 -9.18
C ALA A 96 -4.00 18.07 -9.23
N TRP A 97 -3.09 18.03 -8.25
CA TRP A 97 -2.12 16.94 -8.12
C TRP A 97 -2.82 15.60 -7.81
N ALA A 98 -3.75 15.59 -6.86
CA ALA A 98 -4.51 14.40 -6.48
C ALA A 98 -5.35 13.86 -7.65
N ALA A 99 -6.05 14.73 -8.38
CA ALA A 99 -6.80 14.36 -9.58
C ALA A 99 -5.90 13.78 -10.68
N ARG A 100 -4.68 14.29 -10.86
CA ARG A 100 -3.70 13.72 -11.80
C ARG A 100 -3.18 12.36 -11.33
N ALA A 101 -2.99 12.15 -10.03
CA ALA A 101 -2.61 10.87 -9.46
C ALA A 101 -3.73 9.84 -9.68
N GLU A 102 -4.98 10.22 -9.46
CA GLU A 102 -6.15 9.38 -9.69
C GLU A 102 -6.32 9.00 -11.16
N VAL A 103 -6.18 9.94 -12.11
CA VAL A 103 -6.21 9.63 -13.55
C VAL A 103 -5.11 8.64 -13.94
N ARG A 104 -3.92 8.74 -13.34
CA ARG A 104 -2.83 7.77 -13.56
C ARG A 104 -3.19 6.38 -13.02
N GLN A 105 -3.82 6.30 -11.83
CA GLN A 105 -4.30 5.06 -11.24
C GLN A 105 -5.47 4.43 -12.02
N GLN A 106 -6.40 5.23 -12.54
CA GLN A 106 -7.50 4.75 -13.36
C GLN A 106 -7.03 4.29 -14.75
N ALA A 107 -6.07 5.00 -15.37
CA ALA A 107 -5.45 4.57 -16.62
C ALA A 107 -4.67 3.25 -16.42
N ALA A 108 -3.93 3.12 -15.32
CA ALA A 108 -3.29 1.89 -14.88
C ALA A 108 -4.28 0.72 -14.75
N ALA A 109 -5.38 0.94 -14.03
CA ALA A 109 -6.41 -0.08 -13.81
C ALA A 109 -7.11 -0.50 -15.11
N LYS A 110 -7.36 0.42 -16.05
CA LYS A 110 -7.93 0.09 -17.36
C LYS A 110 -6.99 -0.75 -18.21
N VAL A 111 -5.69 -0.45 -18.20
CA VAL A 111 -4.67 -1.25 -18.90
C VAL A 111 -4.57 -2.65 -18.29
N ALA A 112 -4.59 -2.78 -16.97
CA ALA A 112 -4.61 -4.07 -16.27
C ALA A 112 -5.87 -4.90 -16.57
N ALA A 113 -7.06 -4.26 -16.59
CA ALA A 113 -8.31 -4.92 -16.96
C ALA A 113 -8.33 -5.37 -18.44
N GLN A 114 -7.69 -4.62 -19.33
CA GLN A 114 -7.54 -5.00 -20.74
C GLN A 114 -6.57 -6.17 -20.92
N ASP A 115 -5.48 -6.23 -20.14
CA ASP A 115 -4.53 -7.36 -20.17
C ASP A 115 -5.13 -8.65 -19.60
N GLN A 116 -5.96 -8.56 -18.55
CA GLN A 116 -6.72 -9.71 -18.01
C GLN A 116 -7.68 -10.32 -19.05
N LEU A 117 -8.31 -9.51 -19.91
CA LEU A 117 -9.15 -10.01 -21.00
C LEU A 117 -8.35 -10.69 -22.13
N VAL A 118 -7.08 -10.31 -22.32
CA VAL A 118 -6.18 -10.92 -23.31
C VAL A 118 -5.59 -12.25 -22.81
N ARG A 119 -5.29 -12.38 -21.51
CA ARG A 119 -4.76 -13.63 -20.93
C ARG A 119 -5.80 -14.73 -20.72
N GLY A 120 -7.10 -14.42 -20.77
CA GLY A 120 -8.18 -15.41 -20.72
C GLY A 120 -8.30 -16.35 -21.94
N SER A 121 -7.42 -16.21 -22.94
CA SER A 121 -7.50 -16.92 -24.23
C SER A 121 -6.33 -17.88 -24.53
N GLY A 122 -5.45 -18.16 -23.55
CA GLY A 122 -4.26 -19.01 -23.74
C GLY A 122 -4.50 -20.52 -23.47
N PRO A 123 -3.79 -21.44 -24.15
CA PRO A 123 -4.09 -22.87 -24.08
C PRO A 123 -3.71 -23.49 -22.73
N THR A 124 -4.64 -24.27 -22.18
CA THR A 124 -4.46 -25.14 -21.00
C THR A 124 -3.42 -26.22 -21.31
N GLY A 125 -2.23 -26.09 -20.70
CA GLY A 125 -1.16 -27.08 -20.76
C GLY A 125 -1.21 -28.05 -19.58
N SER A 126 -1.22 -29.35 -19.88
CA SER A 126 -1.25 -30.49 -18.96
C SER A 126 -0.01 -30.61 -18.07
N ALA A 127 -0.18 -30.98 -16.80
CA ALA A 127 0.80 -31.78 -16.07
C ALA A 127 0.19 -32.60 -14.91
N SER A 128 0.75 -33.80 -14.79
CA SER A 128 0.59 -34.93 -13.88
C SER A 128 0.37 -34.67 -12.38
N ALA A 129 -0.19 -35.69 -11.74
CA ALA A 129 -0.62 -35.76 -10.35
C ALA A 129 0.44 -35.37 -9.30
N GLY A 130 0.00 -34.55 -8.33
CA GLY A 130 0.74 -34.14 -7.13
C GLY A 130 0.70 -32.62 -6.96
N ILE A 131 -0.28 -32.11 -6.20
CA ILE A 131 -0.51 -30.71 -5.78
C ILE A 131 -0.14 -29.66 -6.84
N LEU A 132 -1.15 -29.06 -7.49
CA LEU A 132 -1.03 -27.93 -8.41
C LEU A 132 -0.10 -26.83 -7.86
N THR A 133 1.19 -26.91 -8.19
CA THR A 133 2.12 -25.80 -8.18
C THR A 133 1.92 -25.07 -9.50
N HIS A 134 1.23 -23.93 -9.50
CA HIS A 134 1.39 -23.00 -10.60
C HIS A 134 2.79 -22.39 -10.47
N VAL A 135 3.70 -22.88 -11.32
CA VAL A 135 5.03 -22.29 -11.48
C VAL A 135 4.82 -20.91 -12.08
N HIS A 136 5.05 -19.86 -11.28
CA HIS A 136 5.25 -18.53 -11.86
C HIS A 136 6.52 -18.63 -12.72
N GLY A 137 6.37 -18.53 -14.03
CA GLY A 137 7.51 -18.42 -14.94
C GLY A 137 8.42 -17.27 -14.47
N VAL A 138 9.70 -17.32 -14.79
CA VAL A 138 10.64 -16.22 -14.50
C VAL A 138 10.05 -14.93 -15.06
N ALA A 139 9.50 -14.09 -14.19
CA ALA A 139 8.92 -12.85 -14.66
C ALA A 139 10.06 -11.92 -15.07
N ASP A 140 9.81 -11.11 -16.08
CA ASP A 140 10.79 -10.18 -16.61
C ASP A 140 10.43 -8.77 -16.10
N PRO A 141 11.15 -8.23 -15.09
CA PRO A 141 10.89 -6.91 -14.53
C PRO A 141 10.90 -5.79 -15.58
N SER A 142 11.61 -5.97 -16.70
CA SER A 142 11.66 -4.98 -17.78
C SER A 142 10.31 -4.76 -18.45
N LYS A 143 9.42 -5.75 -18.38
CA LYS A 143 8.06 -5.70 -18.93
C LYS A 143 7.06 -4.97 -18.04
N ALA A 144 7.45 -4.58 -16.83
CA ALA A 144 6.57 -3.83 -15.93
C ALA A 144 6.14 -2.51 -16.56
N THR A 145 4.84 -2.28 -16.62
CA THR A 145 4.24 -1.01 -17.03
C THR A 145 4.61 0.11 -16.04
N PRO A 146 4.51 1.38 -16.44
CA PRO A 146 4.72 2.51 -15.51
C PRO A 146 3.77 2.48 -14.31
N ALA A 147 2.56 1.98 -14.50
CA ALA A 147 1.54 1.79 -13.49
C ALA A 147 1.98 0.79 -12.41
N GLU A 148 2.37 -0.41 -12.84
CA GLU A 148 2.86 -1.49 -11.97
C GLU A 148 4.11 -1.05 -11.20
N ARG A 149 5.04 -0.34 -11.84
CA ARG A 149 6.22 0.25 -11.17
C ARG A 149 5.82 1.23 -10.08
N ALA A 150 4.87 2.11 -10.35
CA ALA A 150 4.39 3.09 -9.37
C ALA A 150 3.67 2.41 -8.19
N ALA A 151 2.87 1.39 -8.46
CA ALA A 151 2.18 0.61 -7.44
C ALA A 151 3.16 -0.19 -6.57
N ALA A 152 4.15 -0.86 -7.18
CA ALA A 152 5.22 -1.54 -6.46
C ALA A 152 6.05 -0.55 -5.60
N GLN A 153 6.41 0.61 -6.14
CA GLN A 153 7.11 1.63 -5.36
C GLN A 153 6.29 2.11 -4.17
N LEU A 154 4.99 2.37 -4.36
CA LEU A 154 4.10 2.77 -3.29
C LEU A 154 4.02 1.70 -2.18
N LEU A 155 3.88 0.43 -2.55
CA LEU A 155 3.88 -0.69 -1.61
C LEU A 155 5.17 -0.74 -0.80
N LEU A 156 6.33 -0.56 -1.43
CA LEU A 156 7.62 -0.53 -0.74
C LEU A 156 7.69 0.64 0.27
N GLU A 157 7.31 1.84 -0.15
CA GLU A 157 7.32 3.03 0.71
C GLU A 157 6.37 2.88 1.91
N GLN A 158 5.15 2.39 1.67
CA GLN A 158 4.19 2.13 2.75
C GLN A 158 4.67 1.02 3.68
N THR A 159 5.30 -0.03 3.16
CA THR A 159 5.87 -1.11 3.99
C THR A 159 6.99 -0.57 4.88
N ARG A 160 7.88 0.28 4.35
CA ARG A 160 8.94 0.91 5.15
C ARG A 160 8.36 1.77 6.28
N LEU A 161 7.32 2.56 6.00
CA LEU A 161 6.66 3.39 7.01
C LEU A 161 5.94 2.54 8.05
N GLY A 162 5.11 1.59 7.62
CA GLY A 162 4.30 0.74 8.51
C GLY A 162 5.13 -0.19 9.40
N THR A 163 6.32 -0.60 8.93
CA THR A 163 7.24 -1.44 9.71
C THR A 163 8.26 -0.66 10.55
N GLN A 164 8.25 0.67 10.53
CA GLN A 164 9.19 1.49 11.32
C GLN A 164 9.15 1.16 12.82
N ARG A 165 7.96 0.83 13.36
CA ARG A 165 7.79 0.43 14.76
C ARG A 165 8.43 -0.91 15.12
N TYR A 166 8.77 -1.73 14.12
CA TYR A 166 9.36 -3.05 14.28
C TYR A 166 10.87 -3.07 14.01
N GLN A 167 11.54 -1.92 13.94
CA GLN A 167 13.00 -1.90 13.84
C GLN A 167 13.65 -2.71 14.96
N GLU A 168 13.11 -2.60 16.18
CA GLU A 168 13.49 -3.41 17.32
C GLU A 168 12.65 -4.70 17.37
N LEU A 169 13.31 -5.86 17.41
CA LEU A 169 12.64 -7.15 17.49
C LEU A 169 11.69 -7.26 18.70
N SER A 170 12.05 -6.64 19.82
CA SER A 170 11.22 -6.64 21.04
C SER A 170 9.82 -6.03 20.81
N ALA A 171 9.71 -5.02 19.93
CA ALA A 171 8.44 -4.43 19.57
C ALA A 171 7.56 -5.40 18.75
N ALA A 172 8.16 -6.15 17.82
CA ALA A 172 7.44 -7.19 17.09
C ALA A 172 6.98 -8.32 18.01
N LEU A 173 7.84 -8.78 18.94
CA LEU A 173 7.46 -9.81 19.91
C LEU A 173 6.30 -9.36 20.81
N ALA A 174 6.34 -8.10 21.25
CA ALA A 174 5.27 -7.48 22.04
C ALA A 174 3.95 -7.36 21.27
N ASP A 175 4.00 -7.12 19.96
CA ASP A 175 2.83 -7.06 19.07
C ASP A 175 2.28 -8.44 18.65
N GLY A 176 2.90 -9.54 19.12
CA GLY A 176 2.40 -10.90 18.94
C GLY A 176 3.12 -11.72 17.87
N TYR A 177 4.16 -11.19 17.24
CA TYR A 177 4.97 -11.97 16.30
C TYR A 177 5.74 -13.09 17.02
N ARG A 178 5.91 -14.24 16.36
CA ARG A 178 6.59 -15.43 16.89
C ARG A 178 7.51 -16.02 15.84
N ALA A 179 8.69 -16.48 16.25
CA ALA A 179 9.63 -17.12 15.36
C ALA A 179 9.03 -18.42 14.79
N VAL A 180 9.11 -18.58 13.48
CA VAL A 180 8.70 -19.80 12.76
C VAL A 180 9.87 -20.52 12.10
N THR A 181 11.08 -20.01 12.32
CA THR A 181 12.37 -20.65 11.99
C THR A 181 13.27 -20.63 13.23
N PRO A 182 14.29 -21.50 13.33
CA PRO A 182 15.23 -21.47 14.44
C PRO A 182 15.87 -20.08 14.61
N THR A 183 15.92 -19.60 15.86
CA THR A 183 16.30 -18.22 16.17
C THR A 183 17.81 -17.97 16.13
N ASP A 184 18.62 -19.03 16.02
CA ASP A 184 20.07 -19.02 15.90
C ASP A 184 20.55 -18.92 14.43
N GLN A 185 19.62 -18.93 13.48
CA GLN A 185 19.93 -18.83 12.05
C GLN A 185 20.28 -17.39 11.63
N PRO A 186 21.03 -17.20 10.53
CA PRO A 186 21.36 -15.87 10.02
C PRO A 186 20.15 -15.00 9.67
N ILE A 187 19.07 -15.63 9.21
CA ILE A 187 17.76 -15.03 8.95
C ILE A 187 16.71 -15.77 9.77
N VAL A 188 15.83 -15.02 10.43
CA VAL A 188 14.73 -15.55 11.21
C VAL A 188 13.42 -14.93 10.75
N HIS A 189 12.44 -15.78 10.45
CA HIS A 189 11.09 -15.35 10.11
C HIS A 189 10.24 -15.31 11.38
N TYR A 190 9.56 -14.19 11.58
CA TYR A 190 8.60 -14.00 12.66
C TYR A 190 7.22 -13.77 12.06
N VAL A 191 6.26 -14.62 12.42
CA VAL A 191 4.88 -14.56 11.91
C VAL A 191 3.96 -14.05 13.01
N ASN A 192 2.97 -13.25 12.65
CA ASN A 192 1.87 -12.88 13.54
C ASN A 192 0.62 -13.72 13.20
N PRO A 193 0.26 -14.72 14.03
CA PRO A 193 -0.89 -15.57 13.76
C PRO A 193 -2.22 -14.81 13.67
N ALA A 194 -2.34 -13.68 14.38
CA ALA A 194 -3.56 -12.87 14.34
C ALA A 194 -3.73 -12.19 12.97
N TYR A 195 -2.64 -11.83 12.29
CA TYR A 195 -2.73 -11.19 10.98
C TYR A 195 -2.94 -12.20 9.84
N LEU A 196 -2.42 -13.43 9.98
CA LEU A 196 -2.67 -14.51 9.01
C LEU A 196 -4.15 -14.86 8.82
N VAL A 197 -4.95 -14.79 9.89
CA VAL A 197 -6.34 -15.28 9.87
C VAL A 197 -7.38 -14.21 9.50
N ASN A 198 -7.00 -12.93 9.49
CA ASN A 198 -7.93 -11.82 9.32
C ASN A 198 -8.27 -11.49 7.86
N GLY A 199 -7.55 -12.06 6.89
CA GLY A 199 -7.82 -11.92 5.46
C GLY A 199 -7.47 -10.56 4.84
N ASP A 200 -6.82 -9.67 5.60
CA ASP A 200 -6.37 -8.34 5.19
C ASP A 200 -4.93 -8.38 4.63
N THR A 201 -4.74 -9.22 3.60
CA THR A 201 -3.42 -9.39 2.96
C THR A 201 -2.95 -8.09 2.31
N LEU A 202 -1.64 -7.80 2.38
CA LEU A 202 -1.00 -6.55 1.94
C LEU A 202 -1.30 -5.31 2.79
N ASN A 203 -1.61 -5.46 4.08
CA ASN A 203 -1.68 -4.33 5.01
C ASN A 203 -0.27 -3.92 5.51
N PRO A 204 0.28 -2.76 5.10
CA PRO A 204 1.66 -2.40 5.44
C PRO A 204 1.91 -2.09 6.93
N GLU A 205 0.85 -1.78 7.68
CA GLU A 205 0.94 -1.58 9.13
C GLU A 205 0.87 -2.90 9.90
N ARG A 206 0.38 -3.98 9.27
CA ARG A 206 0.13 -5.29 9.90
C ARG A 206 0.57 -6.44 8.99
N PRO A 207 1.85 -6.49 8.56
CA PRO A 207 2.32 -7.57 7.70
C PRO A 207 2.22 -8.92 8.43
N GLU A 208 1.85 -9.99 7.72
CA GLU A 208 1.68 -11.32 8.32
C GLU A 208 3.00 -11.88 8.86
N ALA A 209 4.13 -11.47 8.27
CA ALA A 209 5.46 -11.82 8.74
C ALA A 209 6.47 -10.68 8.62
N LEU A 210 7.47 -10.74 9.49
CA LEU A 210 8.66 -9.90 9.50
C LEU A 210 9.90 -10.78 9.43
N VAL A 211 10.89 -10.35 8.66
CA VAL A 211 12.15 -11.08 8.45
C VAL A 211 13.28 -10.30 9.09
N TYR A 212 13.96 -10.93 10.05
CA TYR A 212 15.10 -10.33 10.74
C TYR A 212 16.39 -11.05 10.39
N GLY A 213 17.48 -10.27 10.24
CA GLY A 213 18.84 -10.79 10.18
C GLY A 213 19.48 -10.74 11.57
N ASN A 214 20.19 -11.79 11.96
CA ASN A 214 20.96 -11.81 13.22
C ASN A 214 22.34 -11.16 13.03
N GLY A 215 22.38 -9.83 13.15
CA GLY A 215 23.62 -9.07 13.02
C GLY A 215 24.48 -9.08 14.29
N ALA A 216 25.74 -8.68 14.15
CA ALA A 216 26.70 -8.66 15.27
C ALA A 216 26.29 -7.75 16.45
N LYS A 217 25.46 -6.73 16.21
CA LYS A 217 24.93 -5.80 17.25
C LYS A 217 23.50 -6.13 17.69
N GLY A 218 22.93 -7.22 17.19
CA GLY A 218 21.53 -7.58 17.43
C GLY A 218 20.75 -7.80 16.14
N SER A 219 19.46 -8.09 16.28
CA SER A 219 18.57 -8.34 15.15
C SER A 219 18.33 -7.08 14.33
N ILE A 220 18.32 -7.22 13.01
CA ILE A 220 18.09 -6.15 12.03
C ILE A 220 16.84 -6.49 11.24
N LEU A 221 15.86 -5.59 11.19
CA LEU A 221 14.69 -5.78 10.32
C LEU A 221 15.12 -5.70 8.85
N LEU A 222 14.98 -6.79 8.11
CA LEU A 222 15.36 -6.89 6.69
C LEU A 222 14.17 -6.72 5.75
N ALA A 223 13.02 -7.34 6.08
CA ALA A 223 11.84 -7.32 5.22
C ALA A 223 10.54 -7.43 6.02
N ALA A 224 9.45 -7.01 5.39
CA ALA A 224 8.13 -7.54 5.65
C ALA A 224 7.83 -8.65 4.63
N MET A 225 7.02 -9.62 5.03
CA MET A 225 6.52 -10.65 4.13
C MET A 225 5.00 -10.73 4.28
N TYR A 226 4.32 -10.53 3.16
CA TYR A 226 2.87 -10.67 3.09
C TYR A 226 2.52 -12.09 2.68
N ILE A 227 1.51 -12.67 3.32
CA ILE A 227 1.17 -14.08 3.12
C ILE A 227 -0.31 -14.16 2.73
N ALA A 228 -0.58 -14.85 1.62
CA ALA A 228 -1.94 -15.12 1.18
C ALA A 228 -2.67 -15.99 2.21
N HIS A 229 -3.97 -15.81 2.32
CA HIS A 229 -4.73 -16.41 3.42
C HIS A 229 -4.82 -17.95 3.35
N ARG A 230 -4.68 -18.56 2.17
CA ARG A 230 -4.79 -20.02 1.99
C ARG A 230 -3.77 -20.56 0.99
N ILE A 231 -3.40 -21.83 1.17
CA ILE A 231 -2.66 -22.59 0.16
C ILE A 231 -3.49 -22.65 -1.13
N GLY A 232 -2.85 -22.39 -2.27
CA GLY A 232 -3.48 -22.35 -3.59
C GLY A 232 -4.29 -21.07 -3.87
N GLN A 233 -4.39 -20.14 -2.91
CA GLN A 233 -4.93 -18.81 -3.18
C GLN A 233 -3.83 -17.92 -3.72
N ALA A 234 -4.08 -17.31 -4.88
CA ALA A 234 -3.18 -16.32 -5.45
C ALA A 234 -3.18 -15.04 -4.59
N GLY A 235 -2.01 -14.47 -4.36
CA GLY A 235 -1.87 -13.13 -3.78
C GLY A 235 -2.31 -12.03 -4.75
N PRO A 236 -2.63 -10.82 -4.25
CA PRO A 236 -3.03 -9.72 -5.12
C PRO A 236 -1.92 -9.29 -6.09
N ASP A 237 -2.25 -9.16 -7.37
CA ASP A 237 -1.34 -8.65 -8.39
C ASP A 237 -1.30 -7.11 -8.37
N ILE A 238 -0.25 -6.55 -7.75
CA ILE A 238 -0.11 -5.10 -7.54
C ILE A 238 0.93 -4.47 -8.48
N GLY A 239 2.10 -5.10 -8.57
CA GLY A 239 3.25 -4.62 -9.33
C GLY A 239 3.57 -5.46 -10.55
N GLY A 240 2.65 -6.32 -11.01
CA GLY A 240 2.85 -7.18 -12.17
C GLY A 240 4.12 -8.02 -12.02
N PRO A 241 5.04 -8.01 -13.02
CA PRO A 241 6.25 -8.83 -12.97
C PRO A 241 7.26 -8.39 -11.90
N LEU A 242 7.01 -7.31 -11.14
CA LEU A 242 7.87 -6.85 -10.05
C LEU A 242 7.53 -7.49 -8.71
N THR A 243 6.25 -7.75 -8.42
CA THR A 243 5.78 -8.22 -7.10
C THR A 243 5.37 -9.69 -7.19
N LEU A 244 6.36 -10.56 -7.37
CA LEU A 244 6.11 -11.98 -7.58
C LEU A 244 5.78 -12.69 -6.28
N TRP A 245 4.51 -13.06 -6.17
CA TRP A 245 4.05 -14.03 -5.20
C TRP A 245 4.64 -15.41 -5.53
N HIS A 246 5.06 -16.13 -4.51
CA HIS A 246 5.58 -17.50 -4.66
C HIS A 246 5.17 -18.35 -3.46
N SER A 247 5.18 -19.65 -3.63
CA SER A 247 4.98 -20.60 -2.53
C SER A 247 6.17 -21.53 -2.43
N HIS A 248 6.39 -22.10 -1.25
CA HIS A 248 7.36 -23.15 -1.07
C HIS A 248 6.65 -24.50 -0.98
N SER A 249 7.17 -25.49 -1.71
CA SER A 249 6.77 -26.89 -1.64
C SER A 249 7.82 -27.76 -0.96
N ASN A 250 8.99 -27.21 -0.60
CA ASN A 250 10.15 -27.94 -0.12
C ASN A 250 10.48 -27.71 1.36
N LEU A 251 9.61 -27.04 2.13
CA LEU A 251 9.86 -26.77 3.55
C LEU A 251 9.48 -27.99 4.40
N CYS A 252 10.27 -28.23 5.45
CA CYS A 252 10.00 -29.25 6.44
C CYS A 252 9.64 -28.61 7.79
N PHE A 253 8.48 -28.99 8.31
CA PHE A 253 7.94 -28.52 9.57
C PHE A 253 8.19 -29.57 10.66
N SER A 254 8.81 -29.17 11.76
CA SER A 254 9.00 -30.03 12.93
C SER A 254 7.65 -30.51 13.45
N ALA A 255 7.46 -31.83 13.58
CA ALA A 255 6.22 -32.39 14.12
C ALA A 255 5.99 -32.04 15.60
N ARG A 256 7.02 -31.56 16.31
CA ARG A 256 6.94 -31.19 17.74
C ARG A 256 6.63 -29.72 17.95
N THR A 257 7.24 -28.84 17.17
CA THR A 257 7.17 -27.39 17.39
C THR A 257 6.44 -26.65 16.28
N ASN A 258 6.18 -27.31 15.15
CA ASN A 258 5.59 -26.74 13.94
C ASN A 258 6.36 -25.55 13.35
N ILE A 259 7.64 -25.40 13.69
CA ILE A 259 8.55 -24.44 13.05
C ILE A 259 9.20 -25.09 11.82
N ILE A 260 9.63 -24.26 10.88
CA ILE A 260 10.38 -24.64 9.69
C ILE A 260 11.86 -24.75 10.07
N ASP A 261 12.39 -25.96 10.17
CA ASP A 261 13.77 -26.22 10.58
C ASP A 261 14.59 -27.02 9.55
N GLY A 262 14.01 -27.25 8.36
CA GLY A 262 14.71 -27.93 7.28
C GLY A 262 14.00 -27.81 5.93
N PHE A 263 14.62 -28.45 4.95
CA PHE A 263 14.11 -28.57 3.59
C PHE A 263 14.05 -30.05 3.21
N THR A 264 13.25 -30.37 2.20
CA THR A 264 13.21 -31.70 1.61
C THR A 264 14.54 -32.03 0.94
N ASP A 265 14.94 -33.29 0.99
CA ASP A 265 16.04 -33.82 0.17
C ASP A 265 15.66 -33.90 -1.33
N PRO A 266 16.58 -34.30 -2.23
CA PRO A 266 16.28 -34.43 -3.66
C PRO A 266 15.16 -35.44 -3.99
N ASP A 267 14.88 -36.38 -3.09
CA ASP A 267 13.81 -37.37 -3.23
C ASP A 267 12.47 -36.88 -2.64
N GLY A 268 12.44 -35.65 -2.10
CA GLY A 268 11.26 -35.02 -1.52
C GLY A 268 10.99 -35.38 -0.06
N ASN A 269 11.93 -36.05 0.63
CA ASN A 269 11.73 -36.49 2.01
C ASN A 269 12.18 -35.43 3.02
N CYS A 270 11.44 -35.32 4.12
CA CYS A 270 11.85 -34.52 5.27
C CYS A 270 12.71 -35.30 6.26
N PRO A 271 13.57 -34.64 7.03
CA PRO A 271 14.28 -35.25 8.16
C PRO A 271 13.35 -36.01 9.11
N THR A 272 13.87 -37.02 9.80
CA THR A 272 13.07 -37.78 10.77
C THR A 272 12.49 -36.86 11.85
N GLY A 273 11.17 -36.92 12.04
CA GLY A 273 10.46 -36.09 13.02
C GLY A 273 9.95 -34.76 12.46
N SER A 274 10.07 -34.51 11.16
CA SER A 274 9.41 -33.42 10.45
C SER A 274 8.56 -33.93 9.29
N PHE A 275 7.70 -33.07 8.77
CA PHE A 275 6.82 -33.36 7.64
C PHE A 275 6.86 -32.22 6.63
N ASN A 276 6.66 -32.56 5.36
CA ASN A 276 6.57 -31.56 4.30
C ASN A 276 5.15 -31.01 4.22
N ALA A 277 5.03 -29.69 4.07
CA ALA A 277 3.78 -29.04 3.75
C ALA A 277 4.05 -27.85 2.83
N GLY A 278 3.15 -27.63 1.87
CA GLY A 278 3.18 -26.42 1.06
C GLY A 278 2.82 -25.19 1.90
N THR A 279 3.36 -24.03 1.53
CA THR A 279 2.94 -22.75 2.11
C THR A 279 1.85 -22.09 1.27
N PRO A 280 1.06 -21.16 1.84
CA PRO A 280 0.39 -20.16 1.04
C PRO A 280 1.40 -19.38 0.19
N GLU A 281 0.89 -18.66 -0.81
CA GLU A 281 1.73 -17.70 -1.51
C GLU A 281 2.21 -16.59 -0.57
N MET A 282 3.41 -16.10 -0.82
CA MET A 282 4.00 -14.98 -0.10
C MET A 282 4.72 -14.02 -1.02
N LEU A 283 4.77 -12.77 -0.60
CA LEU A 283 5.52 -11.69 -1.24
C LEU A 283 6.48 -11.09 -0.22
N HIS A 284 7.77 -11.19 -0.50
CA HIS A 284 8.81 -10.49 0.24
C HIS A 284 8.88 -9.02 -0.19
N VAL A 285 8.98 -8.12 0.79
CA VAL A 285 9.25 -6.69 0.57
C VAL A 285 10.44 -6.28 1.43
N TRP A 286 11.61 -6.24 0.80
CA TRP A 286 12.88 -5.88 1.44
C TRP A 286 12.89 -4.39 1.77
N VAL A 287 12.84 -4.07 3.06
CA VAL A 287 12.87 -2.68 3.54
C VAL A 287 14.29 -2.10 3.57
N VAL A 288 15.29 -2.99 3.54
CA VAL A 288 16.71 -2.70 3.29
C VAL A 288 17.06 -2.83 1.79
N ASP A 289 18.25 -2.38 1.39
CA ASP A 289 18.69 -2.49 0.00
C ASP A 289 19.05 -3.94 -0.35
N ASN A 290 18.27 -4.52 -1.26
CA ASN A 290 18.56 -5.81 -1.85
C ASN A 290 18.97 -5.65 -3.32
N PRO A 291 20.23 -5.94 -3.70
CA PRO A 291 20.70 -5.84 -5.08
C PRO A 291 19.88 -6.61 -6.11
N ASP A 292 19.23 -7.70 -5.71
CA ASP A 292 18.41 -8.53 -6.60
C ASP A 292 16.99 -7.93 -6.79
N GLY A 293 16.67 -6.87 -6.05
CA GLY A 293 15.41 -6.11 -6.12
C GLY A 293 14.66 -6.08 -4.80
N ALA A 294 13.86 -5.04 -4.59
CA ALA A 294 13.08 -4.87 -3.35
C ALA A 294 12.00 -5.94 -3.14
N PHE A 295 11.66 -6.69 -4.19
CA PHE A 295 10.62 -7.73 -4.20
C PHE A 295 11.16 -9.09 -4.64
N SER A 296 12.48 -9.28 -4.68
CA SER A 296 13.05 -10.59 -4.98
C SER A 296 12.62 -11.62 -3.94
N THR A 297 12.44 -12.86 -4.36
CA THR A 297 12.08 -13.98 -3.47
C THR A 297 13.08 -14.14 -2.32
N ASP A 298 14.37 -13.94 -2.59
CA ASP A 298 15.45 -14.13 -1.63
C ASP A 298 16.26 -12.85 -1.40
N MET A 299 16.93 -12.78 -0.24
CA MET A 299 17.96 -11.77 0.02
C MET A 299 19.22 -12.13 -0.76
N ASN A 300 19.81 -11.15 -1.46
CA ASN A 300 21.11 -11.33 -2.07
C ASN A 300 22.15 -11.79 -1.02
N PRO A 301 22.84 -12.92 -1.20
CA PRO A 301 23.73 -13.47 -0.18
C PRO A 301 24.87 -12.54 0.23
N GLN A 302 25.41 -11.75 -0.71
CA GLN A 302 26.49 -10.81 -0.40
C GLN A 302 25.99 -9.60 0.39
N ALA A 303 24.79 -9.11 0.06
CA ALA A 303 24.14 -8.05 0.83
C ALA A 303 23.82 -8.53 2.25
N LEU A 304 23.30 -9.75 2.40
CA LEU A 304 23.04 -10.35 3.71
C LEU A 304 24.31 -10.35 4.57
N VAL A 305 25.42 -10.90 4.06
CA VAL A 305 26.69 -10.92 4.79
C VAL A 305 27.09 -9.52 5.26
N ARG A 306 26.94 -8.48 4.42
CA ARG A 306 27.21 -7.10 4.81
C ARG A 306 26.29 -6.64 5.93
N TYR A 307 24.98 -6.88 5.85
CA TYR A 307 24.04 -6.52 6.91
C TYR A 307 24.38 -7.18 8.24
N LEU A 308 24.72 -8.48 8.22
CA LEU A 308 25.09 -9.19 9.44
C LEU A 308 26.44 -8.69 10.02
N GLN A 309 27.34 -8.19 9.16
CA GLN A 309 28.63 -7.60 9.52
C GLN A 309 28.60 -6.11 9.87
N LEU A 310 27.59 -5.33 9.48
CA LEU A 310 27.49 -3.88 9.74
C LEU A 310 27.45 -3.52 11.25
N GLY A 311 27.46 -4.52 12.13
CA GLY A 311 27.72 -4.39 13.55
C GLY A 311 29.16 -4.70 14.03
N SER A 312 30.11 -5.05 13.17
CA SER A 312 31.43 -5.59 13.61
C SER A 312 32.58 -4.59 13.67
N THR A 313 32.41 -3.36 13.17
CA THR A 313 33.45 -2.33 13.31
C THR A 313 33.29 -1.60 14.64
N GLY A 314 34.14 -1.98 15.61
CA GLY A 314 34.53 -1.12 16.73
C GLY A 314 35.49 -0.03 16.31
#